data_AF-A0A497PMT7-F1
#
_entry.id   AF-A0A497PMT7-F1
#
_cell.length_a   1.000
_cell.length_b   1.000
_cell.length_c   1.000
_cell.angle_alpha   90.00
_cell.angle_beta   90.00
_cell.angle_gamma   90.00
#
_symmetry.space_group_name_H-M   'P 1'
#
loop_
_entity.id
_entity.type
_entity.pdbx_description
1 polymer ?
#
loop_
_entity_poly.entity_id
_entity_poly.type
_entity_poly.pdbx_seq_one_letter_code
_entity_poly.pdbx_strand_id
1 'polypeptide(L)'
;MLHNTVADNGTDGIGMYVTHYIDLWGTPMYASVALTNTILVSHSVGISVTGGNTVTVNSVLWHGTPITVSQSTTATVSIHNQRTGDPAFAVDGYHITPASAAMDAGIDAGVTTDIDGHHRPYNSAPDLGADELVATTVPTDTESTLVYTDTQDSATVIQVPGGAVTEGITLVYTPVETSTAPSDFVFAGHTFDLDAYRSGSLLSGFTFSVPATITLHYADADVAGLDEDSLVLEYWNGSAWGDAACGAYDRHSDENWLAVPICHLSRFALFGEREYLIYLPLVMRN
;
A
#
# COMPACT_ATOMS: atom_id res chain seq x y z
N MET A 1 -3.63 -15.95 13.32
CA MET A 1 -2.97 -14.91 12.52
C MET A 1 -4.02 -14.33 11.59
N LEU A 2 -4.02 -13.02 11.43
CA LEU A 2 -4.98 -12.28 10.60
C LEU A 2 -4.17 -11.58 9.50
N HIS A 3 -4.63 -11.59 8.25
CA HIS A 3 -4.02 -10.87 7.11
C HIS A 3 -2.56 -11.26 6.84
N ASN A 4 -2.35 -12.48 6.32
CA ASN A 4 -1.00 -13.06 6.19
C ASN A 4 -0.72 -13.45 4.76
N THR A 5 0.50 -13.16 4.28
CA THR A 5 1.02 -13.70 3.04
C THR A 5 2.07 -14.76 3.36
N VAL A 6 1.84 -15.99 2.90
CA VAL A 6 2.76 -17.13 3.00
C VAL A 6 3.18 -17.49 1.58
N ALA A 7 4.32 -16.96 1.16
CA ALA A 7 4.82 -17.08 -0.21
C ALA A 7 6.24 -17.65 -0.21
N ASP A 8 6.49 -18.63 -1.07
CA ASP A 8 7.83 -19.13 -1.43
C ASP A 8 8.74 -19.56 -0.25
N ASN A 9 8.17 -19.81 0.93
CA ASN A 9 8.94 -20.22 2.09
C ASN A 9 9.24 -21.73 2.05
N GLY A 10 10.51 -22.08 2.30
CA GLY A 10 10.97 -23.46 2.55
C GLY A 10 11.51 -24.21 1.32
N THR A 11 12.48 -25.09 1.55
CA THR A 11 13.08 -25.96 0.50
C THR A 11 12.34 -27.29 0.32
N ASP A 12 11.45 -27.63 1.24
CA ASP A 12 10.64 -28.86 1.26
C ASP A 12 9.29 -28.69 0.54
N GLY A 13 9.00 -27.48 0.06
CA GLY A 13 7.79 -27.15 -0.70
C GLY A 13 6.51 -27.16 0.14
N ILE A 14 6.62 -27.00 1.46
CA ILE A 14 5.47 -26.89 2.37
C ILE A 14 5.31 -25.45 2.85
N GLY A 15 4.15 -24.84 2.64
CA GLY A 15 3.88 -23.47 3.09
C GLY A 15 3.75 -23.34 4.61
N MET A 16 2.90 -24.16 5.23
CA MET A 16 2.74 -24.20 6.67
C MET A 16 2.77 -25.65 7.19
N TYR A 17 3.72 -25.95 8.06
CA TYR A 17 3.83 -27.25 8.73
C TYR A 17 3.36 -27.17 10.18
N VAL A 18 2.24 -27.82 10.49
CA VAL A 18 1.62 -27.83 11.82
C VAL A 18 1.88 -29.18 12.48
N THR A 19 2.62 -29.17 13.59
CA THR A 19 2.97 -30.37 14.33
C THR A 19 2.87 -30.20 15.83
N HIS A 20 2.93 -31.32 16.55
CA HIS A 20 2.96 -31.35 18.00
C HIS A 20 4.39 -31.24 18.53
N TYR A 21 4.51 -30.71 19.73
CA TYR A 21 5.74 -30.77 20.53
C TYR A 21 5.64 -31.94 21.52
N ILE A 22 6.76 -32.57 21.86
CA ILE A 22 6.82 -33.59 22.93
C ILE A 22 7.58 -32.98 24.10
N ASP A 23 6.94 -32.92 25.27
CA ASP A 23 7.56 -32.37 26.47
C ASP A 23 8.63 -33.31 27.07
N LEU A 24 9.30 -32.85 28.14
CA LEU A 24 10.35 -33.62 28.84
C LEU A 24 9.84 -34.93 29.46
N TRP A 25 8.53 -35.15 29.52
CA TRP A 25 7.89 -36.33 30.08
C TRP A 25 7.28 -37.25 29.01
N GLY A 26 7.47 -36.94 27.73
CA GLY A 26 6.96 -37.73 26.62
C GLY A 26 5.49 -37.46 26.26
N THR A 27 4.90 -36.37 26.78
CA THR A 27 3.51 -36.02 26.52
C THR A 27 3.41 -35.17 25.25
N PRO A 28 2.55 -35.53 24.27
CA PRO A 28 2.33 -34.70 23.09
C PRO A 28 1.50 -33.47 23.43
N MET A 29 1.99 -32.30 23.01
CA MET A 29 1.29 -31.02 23.06
C MET A 29 0.90 -30.62 21.64
N TYR A 30 -0.40 -30.67 21.35
CA TYR A 30 -0.93 -30.38 20.02
C TYR A 30 -1.12 -28.88 19.78
N ALA A 31 -0.90 -28.45 18.56
CA ALA A 31 -1.10 -27.08 18.10
C ALA A 31 -2.55 -26.83 17.66
N SER A 32 -3.01 -25.60 17.90
CA SER A 32 -4.26 -25.06 17.33
C SER A 32 -3.94 -23.77 16.59
N VAL A 33 -4.12 -23.77 15.27
CA VAL A 33 -3.81 -22.64 14.39
C VAL A 33 -5.09 -22.10 13.77
N ALA A 34 -5.29 -20.78 13.86
CA ALA A 34 -6.36 -20.08 13.17
C ALA A 34 -5.78 -19.04 12.20
N LEU A 35 -6.21 -19.07 10.95
CA LEU A 35 -5.82 -18.13 9.89
C LEU A 35 -7.05 -17.41 9.36
N THR A 36 -6.92 -16.11 9.10
CA THR A 36 -7.95 -15.33 8.42
C THR A 36 -7.32 -14.38 7.42
N ASN A 37 -7.96 -14.20 6.27
CA ASN A 37 -7.48 -13.37 5.15
C ASN A 37 -6.05 -13.70 4.74
N THR A 38 -5.83 -14.93 4.28
CA THR A 38 -4.48 -15.44 4.01
C THR A 38 -4.25 -15.63 2.52
N ILE A 39 -3.10 -15.21 2.00
CA ILE A 39 -2.59 -15.69 0.71
C ILE A 39 -1.60 -16.81 1.00
N LEU A 40 -1.76 -17.95 0.33
CA LEU A 40 -0.78 -19.03 0.35
C LEU A 40 -0.43 -19.43 -1.09
N VAL A 41 0.84 -19.27 -1.44
CA VAL A 41 1.30 -19.33 -2.84
C VAL A 41 2.68 -19.96 -3.02
N SER A 42 2.81 -20.68 -4.15
CA SER A 42 4.06 -21.28 -4.66
C SER A 42 4.61 -22.49 -3.88
N HIS A 43 3.79 -23.16 -3.08
CA HIS A 43 4.17 -24.40 -2.39
C HIS A 43 3.65 -25.66 -3.09
N SER A 44 4.38 -26.77 -3.05
CA SER A 44 3.86 -28.07 -3.49
C SER A 44 2.73 -28.57 -2.58
N VAL A 45 2.82 -28.28 -1.28
CA VAL A 45 1.77 -28.50 -0.28
C VAL A 45 1.56 -27.20 0.49
N GLY A 46 0.32 -26.71 0.53
CA GLY A 46 0.00 -25.46 1.22
C GLY A 46 0.11 -25.61 2.73
N ILE A 47 -0.76 -26.43 3.31
CA ILE A 47 -0.78 -26.69 4.74
C ILE A 47 -0.60 -28.19 4.99
N SER A 48 0.39 -28.56 5.80
CA SER A 48 0.64 -29.94 6.23
C SER A 48 0.39 -30.08 7.74
N VAL A 49 -0.48 -31.01 8.14
CA VAL A 49 -0.94 -31.12 9.54
C VAL A 49 -0.73 -32.53 10.09
N THR A 50 0.11 -32.67 11.12
CA THR A 50 0.33 -33.96 11.79
C THR A 50 -0.81 -34.30 12.77
N GLY A 51 -0.90 -35.55 13.20
CA GLY A 51 -2.03 -36.06 13.98
C GLY A 51 -2.26 -35.32 15.30
N GLY A 52 -3.53 -35.14 15.67
CA GLY A 52 -3.98 -34.48 16.90
C GLY A 52 -3.98 -32.95 16.88
N ASN A 53 -3.45 -32.31 15.84
CA ASN A 53 -3.46 -30.84 15.70
C ASN A 53 -4.77 -30.33 15.08
N THR A 54 -5.06 -29.04 15.32
CA THR A 54 -6.23 -28.34 14.76
C THR A 54 -5.81 -27.15 13.90
N VAL A 55 -6.38 -27.03 12.70
CA VAL A 55 -6.21 -25.87 11.82
C VAL A 55 -7.57 -25.36 11.36
N THR A 56 -7.85 -24.08 11.59
CA THR A 56 -9.01 -23.38 11.05
C THR A 56 -8.55 -22.26 10.14
N VAL A 57 -9.02 -22.23 8.90
CA VAL A 57 -8.73 -21.15 7.95
C VAL A 57 -10.05 -20.57 7.46
N ASN A 58 -10.15 -19.24 7.45
CA ASN A 58 -11.31 -18.54 6.91
C ASN A 58 -10.86 -17.42 5.98
N SER A 59 -11.30 -17.44 4.73
CA SER A 59 -10.86 -16.51 3.68
C SER A 59 -9.40 -16.71 3.31
N VAL A 60 -9.16 -17.51 2.27
CA VAL A 60 -7.81 -17.86 1.80
C VAL A 60 -7.73 -17.85 0.28
N LEU A 61 -6.66 -17.27 -0.26
CA LEU A 61 -6.29 -17.37 -1.68
C LEU A 61 -5.19 -18.40 -1.86
N TRP A 62 -5.42 -19.36 -2.74
CA TRP A 62 -4.43 -20.35 -3.17
C TRP A 62 -3.91 -20.02 -4.57
N HIS A 63 -2.59 -20.08 -4.77
CA HIS A 63 -1.99 -19.95 -6.09
C HIS A 63 -0.74 -20.81 -6.25
N GLY A 64 -0.58 -21.49 -7.39
CA GLY A 64 0.59 -22.36 -7.59
C GLY A 64 0.73 -23.46 -6.54
N THR A 65 -0.37 -23.84 -5.85
CA THR A 65 -0.37 -24.81 -4.74
C THR A 65 -1.25 -26.02 -5.06
N PRO A 66 -0.70 -27.08 -5.68
CA PRO A 66 -1.51 -28.20 -6.17
C PRO A 66 -2.12 -29.06 -5.04
N ILE A 67 -1.48 -29.13 -3.88
CA ILE A 67 -2.04 -29.77 -2.68
C ILE A 67 -2.29 -28.68 -1.65
N THR A 68 -3.52 -28.17 -1.56
CA THR A 68 -3.81 -27.07 -0.61
C THR A 68 -3.69 -27.52 0.85
N VAL A 69 -4.13 -28.72 1.19
CA VAL A 69 -4.00 -29.32 2.52
C VAL A 69 -3.59 -30.80 2.44
N SER A 70 -2.60 -31.19 3.24
CA SER A 70 -2.23 -32.57 3.54
C SER A 70 -2.37 -32.80 5.04
N GLN A 71 -3.12 -33.81 5.47
CA GLN A 71 -3.43 -34.00 6.89
C GLN A 71 -3.44 -35.47 7.32
N SER A 72 -3.06 -35.69 8.58
CA SER A 72 -3.31 -36.95 9.27
C SER A 72 -4.81 -37.19 9.50
N THR A 73 -5.22 -38.45 9.59
CA THR A 73 -6.62 -38.83 9.89
C THR A 73 -7.08 -38.43 11.29
N THR A 74 -6.15 -38.14 12.21
CA THR A 74 -6.45 -37.68 13.57
C THR A 74 -6.29 -36.17 13.73
N ALA A 75 -5.97 -35.44 12.67
CA ALA A 75 -5.97 -33.97 12.66
C ALA A 75 -7.38 -33.44 12.37
N THR A 76 -7.69 -32.26 12.89
CA THR A 76 -8.93 -31.53 12.57
C THR A 76 -8.59 -30.32 11.72
N VAL A 77 -9.07 -30.27 10.49
CA VAL A 77 -8.86 -29.11 9.59
C VAL A 77 -10.18 -28.64 9.02
N SER A 78 -10.44 -27.34 9.13
CA SER A 78 -11.60 -26.68 8.54
C SER A 78 -11.17 -25.46 7.74
N ILE A 79 -11.48 -25.45 6.44
CA ILE A 79 -11.19 -24.35 5.52
C ILE A 79 -12.51 -23.76 5.02
N HIS A 80 -12.68 -22.45 5.17
CA HIS A 80 -13.86 -21.69 4.75
C HIS A 80 -13.45 -20.55 3.81
N ASN A 81 -14.37 -20.14 2.94
CA ASN A 81 -14.19 -19.00 2.01
C ASN A 81 -12.89 -19.06 1.19
N GLN A 82 -12.54 -20.26 0.72
CA GLN A 82 -11.35 -20.45 -0.11
C GLN A 82 -11.56 -19.96 -1.54
N ARG A 83 -10.49 -19.43 -2.12
CA ARG A 83 -10.41 -18.93 -3.49
C ARG A 83 -9.14 -19.45 -4.15
N THR A 84 -9.14 -19.47 -5.48
CA THR A 84 -7.96 -19.75 -6.29
C THR A 84 -7.83 -18.66 -7.33
N GLY A 85 -6.63 -18.14 -7.52
CA GLY A 85 -6.37 -17.04 -8.45
C GLY A 85 -4.95 -16.52 -8.28
N ASP A 86 -4.48 -15.73 -9.23
CA ASP A 86 -3.15 -15.11 -9.15
C ASP A 86 -3.16 -13.98 -8.11
N PRO A 87 -2.29 -14.00 -7.08
CA PRO A 87 -2.15 -12.87 -6.17
C PRO A 87 -1.53 -11.64 -6.84
N ALA A 88 -0.95 -11.80 -8.02
CA ALA A 88 -0.38 -10.74 -8.86
C ALA A 88 0.51 -9.79 -8.05
N PHE A 89 1.49 -10.35 -7.34
CA PHE A 89 2.38 -9.57 -6.49
C PHE A 89 3.25 -8.59 -7.28
N ALA A 90 3.53 -7.46 -6.66
CA ALA A 90 4.66 -6.61 -7.01
C ALA A 90 5.99 -7.33 -6.78
N VAL A 91 7.10 -6.67 -7.16
CA VAL A 91 8.44 -7.27 -7.16
C VAL A 91 8.93 -7.63 -5.75
N ASP A 92 8.45 -6.96 -4.71
CA ASP A 92 8.78 -7.28 -3.31
C ASP A 92 8.18 -8.60 -2.81
N GLY A 93 7.25 -9.19 -3.55
CA GLY A 93 6.69 -10.50 -3.29
C GLY A 93 5.54 -10.54 -2.29
N TYR A 94 4.95 -9.40 -1.89
CA TYR A 94 3.74 -9.42 -1.07
C TYR A 94 2.73 -8.31 -1.34
N HIS A 95 3.15 -7.13 -1.83
CA HIS A 95 2.19 -6.11 -2.27
C HIS A 95 1.41 -6.65 -3.45
N ILE A 96 0.10 -6.49 -3.46
CA ILE A 96 -0.75 -6.93 -4.56
C ILE A 96 -0.90 -5.81 -5.59
N THR A 97 -1.28 -6.17 -6.82
CA THR A 97 -1.56 -5.20 -7.89
C THR A 97 -3.04 -5.21 -8.25
N PRO A 98 -3.55 -4.25 -9.05
CA PRO A 98 -4.94 -4.27 -9.54
C PRO A 98 -5.35 -5.53 -10.32
N ALA A 99 -4.40 -6.36 -10.73
CA ALA A 99 -4.67 -7.64 -11.38
C ALA A 99 -5.02 -8.77 -10.38
N SER A 100 -4.83 -8.53 -9.08
CA SER A 100 -4.84 -9.55 -8.06
C SER A 100 -6.24 -10.13 -7.80
N ALA A 101 -6.30 -11.45 -7.67
CA ALA A 101 -7.47 -12.14 -7.15
C ALA A 101 -7.69 -11.96 -5.64
N ALA A 102 -6.75 -11.31 -4.94
CA ALA A 102 -6.83 -10.99 -3.52
C ALA A 102 -7.62 -9.70 -3.24
N MET A 103 -7.79 -8.83 -4.24
CA MET A 103 -8.42 -7.52 -4.11
C MET A 103 -9.89 -7.65 -3.68
N ASP A 104 -10.30 -6.93 -2.63
CA ASP A 104 -11.61 -6.92 -1.99
C ASP A 104 -12.15 -8.34 -1.64
N ALA A 105 -11.26 -9.33 -1.47
CA ALA A 105 -11.64 -10.73 -1.33
C ALA A 105 -11.64 -11.26 0.11
N GLY A 106 -11.17 -10.45 1.05
CA GLY A 106 -11.10 -10.74 2.47
C GLY A 106 -12.43 -10.53 3.21
N ILE A 107 -12.38 -10.72 4.53
CA ILE A 107 -13.48 -10.51 5.45
C ILE A 107 -13.02 -9.60 6.60
N ASP A 108 -13.92 -8.86 7.23
CA ASP A 108 -13.58 -8.09 8.42
C ASP A 108 -13.13 -9.03 9.56
N ALA A 109 -11.88 -8.87 9.97
CA ALA A 109 -11.26 -9.60 11.08
C ALA A 109 -10.86 -8.68 12.25
N GLY A 110 -11.31 -7.41 12.25
CA GLY A 110 -11.02 -6.43 13.28
C GLY A 110 -9.60 -5.84 13.23
N VAL A 111 -8.89 -5.98 12.11
CA VAL A 111 -7.58 -5.38 11.88
C VAL A 111 -7.74 -4.16 10.98
N THR A 112 -7.29 -3.01 11.46
CA THR A 112 -7.51 -1.71 10.82
C THR A 112 -6.32 -1.18 10.04
N THR A 113 -5.19 -1.90 10.05
CA THR A 113 -4.00 -1.56 9.28
C THR A 113 -3.37 -2.78 8.62
N ASP A 114 -2.70 -2.58 7.49
CA ASP A 114 -1.87 -3.60 6.84
C ASP A 114 -0.47 -3.72 7.49
N ILE A 115 0.46 -4.43 6.84
CA ILE A 115 1.83 -4.64 7.33
C ILE A 115 2.71 -3.39 7.25
N ASP A 116 2.38 -2.46 6.36
CA ASP A 116 3.07 -1.19 6.14
C ASP A 116 2.46 -0.05 6.96
N GLY A 117 1.33 -0.33 7.63
CA GLY A 117 0.63 0.62 8.49
C GLY A 117 -0.48 1.40 7.77
N HIS A 118 -0.79 1.08 6.51
CA HIS A 118 -1.87 1.72 5.78
C HIS A 118 -3.24 1.27 6.28
N HIS A 119 -4.24 2.13 6.09
CA HIS A 119 -5.61 1.85 6.52
C HIS A 119 -6.22 0.61 5.87
N ARG A 120 -6.97 -0.17 6.66
CA ARG A 120 -7.69 -1.38 6.22
C ARG A 120 -9.13 -1.42 6.77
N PRO A 121 -10.15 -1.72 5.95
CA PRO A 121 -10.09 -1.84 4.49
C PRO A 121 -9.97 -0.47 3.80
N TYR A 122 -9.31 -0.42 2.65
CA TYR A 122 -9.29 0.80 1.84
C TYR A 122 -10.57 0.92 0.99
N ASN A 123 -10.99 -0.19 0.40
CA ASN A 123 -12.15 -0.26 -0.49
C ASN A 123 -13.35 -0.92 0.21
N SER A 124 -14.11 -1.73 -0.53
CA SER A 124 -15.39 -2.29 -0.07
C SER A 124 -15.22 -3.42 0.94
N ALA A 125 -14.08 -4.10 0.90
CA ALA A 125 -13.71 -5.16 1.81
C ALA A 125 -12.18 -5.22 1.95
N PRO A 126 -11.66 -5.82 3.03
CA PRO A 126 -10.22 -6.03 3.13
C PRO A 126 -9.72 -6.91 2.00
N ASP A 127 -8.49 -6.71 1.58
CA ASP A 127 -7.81 -7.63 0.69
C ASP A 127 -7.43 -8.91 1.43
N LEU A 128 -7.15 -9.98 0.67
CA LEU A 128 -6.48 -11.15 1.23
C LEU A 128 -4.98 -10.87 1.33
N GLY A 129 -4.32 -11.40 2.37
CA GLY A 129 -2.87 -11.27 2.52
C GLY A 129 -2.47 -10.14 3.45
N ALA A 130 -1.18 -9.82 3.42
CA ALA A 130 -0.57 -8.81 4.29
C ALA A 130 -0.93 -7.38 3.84
N ASP A 131 -0.93 -7.13 2.54
CA ASP A 131 -1.15 -5.82 1.91
C ASP A 131 -2.64 -5.43 1.84
N GLU A 132 -2.90 -4.13 1.72
CA GLU A 132 -4.19 -3.52 1.37
C GLU A 132 -3.97 -2.48 0.26
N LEU A 133 -4.44 -2.79 -0.95
CA LEU A 133 -4.22 -1.99 -2.14
C LEU A 133 -5.00 -0.68 -2.13
N VAL A 134 -4.25 0.42 -2.10
CA VAL A 134 -4.78 1.79 -2.21
C VAL A 134 -5.00 2.11 -3.69
N ALA A 135 -6.22 1.91 -4.17
CA ALA A 135 -6.57 2.13 -5.58
C ALA A 135 -8.01 2.62 -5.79
N THR A 136 -8.24 3.31 -6.91
CA THR A 136 -9.58 3.73 -7.34
C THR A 136 -9.79 3.49 -8.83
N THR A 137 -11.02 3.23 -9.24
CA THR A 137 -11.37 3.15 -10.67
C THR A 137 -11.68 4.54 -11.19
N VAL A 138 -11.07 4.91 -12.31
CA VAL A 138 -11.31 6.18 -13.00
C VAL A 138 -12.03 5.89 -14.32
N PRO A 139 -13.34 6.16 -14.43
CA PRO A 139 -14.09 6.06 -15.68
C PRO A 139 -13.81 7.27 -16.58
N THR A 140 -14.25 7.20 -17.84
CA THR A 140 -13.97 8.24 -18.85
C THR A 140 -14.63 9.57 -18.56
N ASP A 141 -15.89 9.57 -18.08
CA ASP A 141 -16.75 10.77 -18.10
C ASP A 141 -17.23 11.20 -16.71
N THR A 142 -16.71 10.61 -15.64
CA THR A 142 -17.10 10.94 -14.26
C THR A 142 -15.87 11.23 -13.43
N GLU A 143 -15.96 12.25 -12.59
CA GLU A 143 -14.90 12.54 -11.62
C GLU A 143 -14.68 11.34 -10.69
N SER A 144 -13.41 11.10 -10.36
CA SER A 144 -13.01 10.09 -9.39
C SER A 144 -12.09 10.70 -8.36
N THR A 145 -12.14 10.15 -7.15
CA THR A 145 -11.29 10.57 -6.05
C THR A 145 -10.57 9.36 -5.47
N LEU A 146 -9.26 9.50 -5.26
CA LEU A 146 -8.45 8.63 -4.41
C LEU A 146 -8.04 9.44 -3.18
N VAL A 147 -8.19 8.89 -1.99
CA VAL A 147 -7.76 9.53 -0.74
C VAL A 147 -6.84 8.59 0.00
N TYR A 148 -5.57 8.90 0.13
CA TYR A 148 -4.66 8.21 1.02
C TYR A 148 -4.49 9.03 2.30
N THR A 149 -4.45 8.37 3.47
CA THR A 149 -4.16 9.01 4.75
C THR A 149 -2.99 8.26 5.38
N ASP A 150 -1.93 9.00 5.70
CA ASP A 150 -0.75 8.42 6.32
C ASP A 150 -0.93 8.15 7.82
N THR A 151 0.14 7.68 8.47
CA THR A 151 0.13 7.36 9.90
C THR A 151 0.11 8.59 10.82
N GLN A 152 0.25 9.80 10.26
CA GLN A 152 0.13 11.09 10.95
C GLN A 152 -1.23 11.76 10.72
N ASP A 153 -2.19 11.05 10.11
CA ASP A 153 -3.50 11.55 9.70
C ASP A 153 -3.45 12.63 8.60
N SER A 154 -2.32 12.77 7.89
CA SER A 154 -2.15 13.69 6.77
C SER A 154 -2.69 13.07 5.48
N ALA A 155 -3.65 13.74 4.84
CA ALA A 155 -4.33 13.24 3.65
C ALA A 155 -3.64 13.67 2.34
N THR A 156 -3.48 12.72 1.43
CA THR A 156 -3.22 12.98 0.00
C THR A 156 -4.48 12.66 -0.80
N VAL A 157 -5.07 13.67 -1.43
CA VAL A 157 -6.30 13.54 -2.22
C VAL A 157 -5.96 13.72 -3.70
N ILE A 158 -6.28 12.73 -4.53
CA ILE A 158 -6.16 12.83 -5.98
C ILE A 158 -7.54 12.90 -6.60
N GLN A 159 -7.89 14.05 -7.17
CA GLN A 159 -9.09 14.25 -7.96
C GLN A 159 -8.78 14.15 -9.45
N VAL A 160 -9.41 13.19 -10.12
CA VAL A 160 -9.31 13.03 -11.56
C VAL A 160 -10.63 13.46 -12.18
N PRO A 161 -10.66 14.58 -12.96
CA PRO A 161 -11.90 15.09 -13.53
C PRO A 161 -12.45 14.18 -14.64
N GLY A 162 -13.76 14.25 -14.89
CA GLY A 162 -14.37 13.63 -16.07
C GLY A 162 -13.73 14.15 -17.36
N GLY A 163 -13.45 13.25 -18.30
CA GLY A 163 -12.74 13.55 -19.54
C GLY A 163 -11.21 13.55 -19.42
N ALA A 164 -10.63 13.31 -18.23
CA ALA A 164 -9.19 13.21 -18.06
C ALA A 164 -8.59 11.94 -18.71
N VAL A 165 -9.39 10.89 -18.89
CA VAL A 165 -8.96 9.61 -19.48
C VAL A 165 -9.84 9.24 -20.68
N THR A 166 -9.24 8.65 -21.71
CA THR A 166 -9.95 8.22 -22.93
C THR A 166 -10.53 6.82 -22.83
N GLU A 167 -10.00 6.01 -21.91
CA GLU A 167 -10.49 4.69 -21.54
C GLU A 167 -10.36 4.55 -20.03
N GLY A 168 -11.24 3.77 -19.42
CA GLY A 168 -11.19 3.54 -17.97
C GLY A 168 -9.87 2.94 -17.51
N ILE A 169 -9.37 3.42 -16.37
CA ILE A 169 -8.15 2.94 -15.72
C ILE A 169 -8.40 2.65 -14.25
N THR A 170 -7.49 1.91 -13.62
CA THR A 170 -7.33 1.86 -12.17
C THR A 170 -6.13 2.72 -11.81
N LEU A 171 -6.33 3.71 -10.96
CA LEU A 171 -5.27 4.53 -10.39
C LEU A 171 -4.83 3.90 -9.07
N VAL A 172 -3.52 3.70 -8.89
CA VAL A 172 -2.91 3.09 -7.71
C VAL A 172 -1.99 4.09 -7.05
N TYR A 173 -2.11 4.24 -5.74
CA TYR A 173 -1.22 5.05 -4.92
C TYR A 173 -0.36 4.12 -4.06
N THR A 174 0.95 4.20 -4.20
CA THR A 174 1.90 3.40 -3.41
C THR A 174 2.74 4.36 -2.57
N PRO A 175 2.52 4.46 -1.25
CA PRO A 175 3.34 5.30 -0.40
C PRO A 175 4.80 4.82 -0.36
N VAL A 176 5.71 5.77 -0.22
CA VAL A 176 7.14 5.52 -0.09
C VAL A 176 7.62 6.27 1.13
N GLU A 177 8.15 5.57 2.13
CA GLU A 177 8.43 6.17 3.45
C GLU A 177 9.32 7.41 3.40
N THR A 178 10.37 7.40 2.56
CA THR A 178 11.32 8.51 2.47
C THR A 178 11.86 8.71 1.06
N SER A 179 12.26 9.93 0.77
CA SER A 179 12.95 10.31 -0.46
C SER A 179 14.20 11.14 -0.16
N THR A 180 15.18 11.07 -1.06
CA THR A 180 16.36 11.93 -1.00
C THR A 180 16.07 13.23 -1.75
N ALA A 181 16.03 14.33 -1.00
CA ALA A 181 15.84 15.66 -1.56
C ALA A 181 17.05 16.11 -2.40
N PRO A 182 16.83 16.92 -3.47
CA PRO A 182 17.89 17.68 -4.12
C PRO A 182 18.63 18.62 -3.16
N SER A 183 19.81 19.11 -3.53
CA SER A 183 20.70 19.85 -2.63
C SER A 183 20.11 21.12 -2.00
N ASP A 184 19.18 21.77 -2.69
CA ASP A 184 18.59 23.04 -2.26
C ASP A 184 17.27 22.83 -1.49
N PHE A 185 16.83 21.57 -1.36
CA PHE A 185 15.56 21.20 -0.78
C PHE A 185 15.73 20.28 0.43
N VAL A 186 14.67 20.20 1.22
CA VAL A 186 14.50 19.27 2.32
C VAL A 186 13.18 18.53 2.14
N PHE A 187 13.15 17.26 2.52
CA PHE A 187 11.97 16.41 2.46
C PHE A 187 10.88 16.88 3.41
N ALA A 188 9.65 17.02 2.90
CA ALA A 188 8.49 17.55 3.61
C ALA A 188 7.39 16.46 3.79
N GLY A 189 7.79 15.26 4.21
CA GLY A 189 6.87 14.21 4.70
C GLY A 189 6.16 13.36 3.65
N HIS A 190 5.98 13.82 2.40
CA HIS A 190 5.22 13.07 1.39
C HIS A 190 6.11 12.49 0.28
N THR A 191 6.13 11.17 0.09
CA THR A 191 6.61 10.53 -1.15
C THR A 191 5.71 9.36 -1.50
N PHE A 192 5.40 9.20 -2.79
CA PHE A 192 4.56 8.12 -3.28
C PHE A 192 4.77 7.88 -4.77
N ASP A 193 4.51 6.67 -5.23
CA ASP A 193 4.31 6.34 -6.63
C ASP A 193 2.82 6.45 -6.95
N LEU A 194 2.49 7.07 -8.09
CA LEU A 194 1.13 7.08 -8.62
C LEU A 194 1.17 6.42 -9.99
N ASP A 195 0.46 5.31 -10.14
CA ASP A 195 0.49 4.48 -11.34
C ASP A 195 -0.92 4.24 -11.91
N ALA A 196 -1.01 4.11 -13.23
CA ALA A 196 -2.25 3.74 -13.91
C ALA A 196 -2.17 2.33 -14.45
N TYR A 197 -3.22 1.56 -14.25
CA TYR A 197 -3.37 0.21 -14.76
C TYR A 197 -4.59 0.12 -15.67
N ARG A 198 -4.51 -0.71 -16.69
CA ARG A 198 -5.65 -1.13 -17.50
C ARG A 198 -5.65 -2.63 -17.64
N SER A 199 -6.76 -3.26 -17.26
CA SER A 199 -6.89 -4.72 -17.27
C SER A 199 -5.72 -5.42 -16.57
N GLY A 200 -5.28 -4.87 -15.43
CA GLY A 200 -4.16 -5.40 -14.63
C GLY A 200 -2.75 -5.10 -15.16
N SER A 201 -2.62 -4.43 -16.31
CA SER A 201 -1.31 -4.07 -16.88
C SER A 201 -0.96 -2.61 -16.61
N LEU A 202 0.28 -2.35 -16.18
CA LEU A 202 0.80 -1.00 -15.96
C LEU A 202 0.84 -0.20 -17.28
N LEU A 203 0.31 1.02 -17.25
CA LEU A 203 0.36 1.99 -18.34
C LEU A 203 1.57 2.92 -18.15
N SER A 204 2.75 2.45 -18.54
CA SER A 204 3.97 3.25 -18.43
C SER A 204 3.90 4.54 -19.26
N GLY A 205 4.25 5.67 -18.64
CA GLY A 205 4.24 6.99 -19.28
C GLY A 205 2.84 7.55 -19.52
N PHE A 206 1.85 7.12 -18.74
CA PHE A 206 0.48 7.62 -18.84
C PHE A 206 0.40 9.14 -18.62
N THR A 207 -0.42 9.80 -19.45
CA THR A 207 -0.74 11.22 -19.33
C THR A 207 -2.26 11.44 -19.35
N PHE A 208 -2.69 12.47 -18.62
CA PHE A 208 -4.09 12.87 -18.60
C PHE A 208 -4.41 13.84 -19.76
N SER A 209 -5.63 13.74 -20.29
CA SER A 209 -6.17 14.68 -21.29
C SER A 209 -6.62 16.01 -20.66
N VAL A 210 -6.99 15.96 -19.38
CA VAL A 210 -7.31 17.10 -18.52
C VAL A 210 -6.53 16.89 -17.22
N PRO A 211 -5.83 17.91 -16.68
CA PRO A 211 -5.02 17.73 -15.48
C PRO A 211 -5.84 17.13 -14.31
N ALA A 212 -5.25 16.16 -13.62
CA ALA A 212 -5.73 15.74 -12.31
C ALA A 212 -5.17 16.69 -11.24
N THR A 213 -5.81 16.77 -10.09
CA THR A 213 -5.34 17.60 -8.97
C THR A 213 -4.91 16.70 -7.82
N ILE A 214 -3.69 16.91 -7.33
CA ILE A 214 -3.21 16.31 -6.07
C ILE A 214 -3.29 17.38 -4.99
N THR A 215 -4.06 17.15 -3.95
CA THR A 215 -4.08 17.97 -2.72
C THR A 215 -3.30 17.23 -1.63
N LEU A 216 -2.33 17.90 -1.04
CA LEU A 216 -1.46 17.38 0.02
C LEU A 216 -1.73 18.18 1.29
N HIS A 217 -2.26 17.52 2.31
CA HIS A 217 -2.24 18.02 3.68
C HIS A 217 -0.97 17.56 4.36
N TYR A 218 -0.32 18.43 5.12
CA TYR A 218 0.94 18.12 5.81
C TYR A 218 0.87 18.48 7.30
N ALA A 219 1.72 17.85 8.13
CA ALA A 219 1.81 18.20 9.54
C ALA A 219 2.90 19.27 9.76
N ASP A 220 2.73 20.12 10.79
CA ASP A 220 3.75 21.12 11.20
C ASP A 220 5.13 20.48 11.44
N ALA A 221 5.15 19.23 11.87
CA ALA A 221 6.38 18.47 12.11
C ALA A 221 7.15 18.18 10.82
N ASP A 222 6.44 17.95 9.70
CA ASP A 222 7.04 17.62 8.41
C ASP A 222 7.66 18.83 7.72
N VAL A 223 7.13 20.03 8.00
CA VAL A 223 7.59 21.30 7.44
C VAL A 223 8.44 22.13 8.41
N ALA A 224 8.79 21.56 9.57
CA ALA A 224 9.54 22.27 10.60
C ALA A 224 10.90 22.77 10.07
N GLY A 225 11.06 24.10 10.00
CA GLY A 225 12.28 24.76 9.50
C GLY A 225 12.34 24.91 7.98
N LEU A 226 11.22 24.68 7.29
CA LEU A 226 11.04 24.97 5.87
C LEU A 226 10.28 26.28 5.68
N ASP A 227 10.56 26.95 4.56
CA ASP A 227 9.67 28.01 4.08
C ASP A 227 8.47 27.35 3.40
N GLU A 228 7.30 27.39 4.04
CA GLU A 228 6.10 26.72 3.52
C GLU A 228 5.64 27.25 2.16
N ASP A 229 5.92 28.53 1.86
CA ASP A 229 5.59 29.11 0.56
C ASP A 229 6.46 28.54 -0.57
N SER A 230 7.59 27.91 -0.21
CA SER A 230 8.50 27.24 -1.14
C SER A 230 8.15 25.77 -1.42
N LEU A 231 7.14 25.20 -0.74
CA LEU A 231 6.83 23.77 -0.86
C LEU A 231 6.55 23.37 -2.31
N VAL A 232 7.28 22.42 -2.88
CA VAL A 232 7.14 22.01 -4.28
C VAL A 232 6.93 20.52 -4.36
N LEU A 233 5.92 20.10 -5.12
CA LEU A 233 5.74 18.70 -5.46
C LEU A 233 6.62 18.40 -6.66
N GLU A 234 7.68 17.63 -6.46
CA GLU A 234 8.55 17.21 -7.54
C GLU A 234 8.21 15.79 -8.01
N TYR A 235 8.46 15.52 -9.28
CA TYR A 235 8.38 14.19 -9.88
C TYR A 235 9.77 13.65 -10.22
N TRP A 236 9.94 12.34 -10.12
CA TRP A 236 11.18 11.67 -10.50
C TRP A 236 11.16 11.26 -11.97
N ASN A 237 12.11 11.76 -12.77
CA ASN A 237 12.21 11.40 -14.19
C ASN A 237 13.07 10.15 -14.48
N GLY A 238 13.55 9.46 -13.43
CA GLY A 238 14.52 8.37 -13.54
C GLY A 238 15.97 8.79 -13.22
N SER A 239 16.27 10.08 -13.19
CA SER A 239 17.63 10.60 -12.99
C SER A 239 17.72 11.86 -12.13
N ALA A 240 16.67 12.69 -12.16
CA ALA A 240 16.57 13.93 -11.43
C ALA A 240 15.11 14.19 -11.07
N TRP A 241 14.94 15.01 -10.03
CA TRP A 241 13.66 15.60 -9.68
C TRP A 241 13.38 16.83 -10.55
N GLY A 242 12.10 17.13 -10.76
CA GLY A 242 11.64 18.37 -11.37
C GLY A 242 10.21 18.67 -10.95
N ASP A 243 9.74 19.90 -11.15
CA ASP A 243 8.38 20.30 -10.74
C ASP A 243 7.31 19.46 -11.45
N ALA A 244 6.41 18.86 -10.67
CA ALA A 244 5.31 18.04 -11.15
C ALA A 244 4.17 18.84 -11.76
N ALA A 245 4.08 20.14 -11.43
CA ALA A 245 2.93 20.94 -11.80
C ALA A 245 2.89 21.24 -13.30
N CYS A 246 1.73 20.98 -13.91
CA CYS A 246 1.42 21.46 -15.26
C CYS A 246 0.51 22.70 -15.25
N GLY A 247 0.37 23.35 -14.10
CA GLY A 247 -0.40 24.56 -13.87
C GLY A 247 0.03 25.28 -12.60
N ALA A 248 -0.75 26.25 -12.14
CA ALA A 248 -0.44 26.97 -10.91
C ALA A 248 -0.75 26.12 -9.67
N TYR A 249 0.10 26.25 -8.65
CA TYR A 249 -0.17 25.75 -7.30
C TYR A 249 -1.29 26.56 -6.66
N ASP A 250 -2.12 25.89 -5.87
CA ASP A 250 -2.98 26.52 -4.86
C ASP A 250 -2.37 26.24 -3.49
N ARG A 251 -2.06 27.28 -2.72
CA ARG A 251 -1.29 27.16 -1.47
C ARG A 251 -2.06 27.78 -0.33
N HIS A 252 -2.22 27.04 0.75
CA HIS A 252 -2.89 27.47 1.96
C HIS A 252 -2.03 27.08 3.16
N SER A 253 -0.88 27.75 3.30
CA SER A 253 0.09 27.49 4.37
C SER A 253 -0.52 27.70 5.76
N ASP A 254 -1.42 28.67 5.92
CA ASP A 254 -2.19 28.86 7.18
C ASP A 254 -3.12 27.67 7.54
N GLU A 255 -3.43 26.80 6.56
CA GLU A 255 -4.31 25.64 6.71
C GLU A 255 -3.55 24.30 6.51
N ASN A 256 -2.23 24.36 6.35
CA ASN A 256 -1.34 23.22 6.13
C ASN A 256 -1.70 22.34 4.93
N TRP A 257 -2.02 22.95 3.78
CA TRP A 257 -2.22 22.20 2.54
C TRP A 257 -1.84 22.96 1.28
N LEU A 258 -1.52 22.20 0.23
CA LEU A 258 -1.37 22.71 -1.13
C LEU A 258 -2.04 21.78 -2.16
N ALA A 259 -2.48 22.34 -3.27
CA ALA A 259 -3.00 21.57 -4.41
C ALA A 259 -2.19 21.83 -5.69
N VAL A 260 -1.91 20.74 -6.41
CA VAL A 260 -1.01 20.71 -7.56
C VAL A 260 -1.71 20.06 -8.75
N PRO A 261 -1.91 20.78 -9.87
CA PRO A 261 -2.40 20.16 -11.10
C PRO A 261 -1.29 19.35 -11.76
N ILE A 262 -1.52 18.06 -11.99
CA ILE A 262 -0.59 17.13 -12.64
C ILE A 262 -1.15 16.60 -13.97
N CYS A 263 -0.25 16.34 -14.92
CA CYS A 263 -0.60 15.89 -16.26
C CYS A 263 -0.03 14.51 -16.61
N HIS A 264 0.80 13.94 -15.74
CA HIS A 264 1.43 12.64 -15.92
C HIS A 264 1.54 11.92 -14.58
N LEU A 265 1.91 10.66 -14.65
CA LEU A 265 2.13 9.77 -13.52
C LEU A 265 3.62 9.52 -13.32
N SER A 266 4.04 9.37 -12.06
CA SER A 266 5.45 9.23 -11.66
C SER A 266 5.55 8.86 -10.18
N ARG A 267 6.79 8.75 -9.69
CA ARG A 267 7.09 9.00 -8.28
C ARG A 267 7.03 10.49 -8.00
N PHE A 268 6.32 10.87 -6.96
CA PHE A 268 6.24 12.24 -6.46
C PHE A 268 6.84 12.35 -5.06
N ALA A 269 7.40 13.52 -4.75
CA ALA A 269 7.85 13.86 -3.41
C ALA A 269 7.61 15.35 -3.12
N LEU A 270 7.15 15.66 -1.91
CA LEU A 270 7.03 17.05 -1.45
C LEU A 270 8.35 17.49 -0.81
N PHE A 271 8.82 18.65 -1.26
CA PHE A 271 10.06 19.26 -0.81
C PHE A 271 9.84 20.73 -0.46
N GLY A 272 10.74 21.33 0.33
CA GLY A 272 10.75 22.77 0.59
C GLY A 272 12.17 23.30 0.80
N GLU A 273 12.36 24.59 0.54
CA GLU A 273 13.59 25.31 0.90
C GLU A 273 13.63 25.52 2.42
N ARG A 274 14.84 25.69 2.96
CA ARG A 274 15.01 25.99 4.39
C ARG A 274 14.57 27.41 4.70
N GLU A 275 13.84 27.59 5.79
CA GLU A 275 13.55 28.90 6.32
C GLU A 275 14.83 29.52 6.91
N TYR A 276 15.32 30.61 6.31
CA TYR A 276 16.44 31.37 6.84
C TYR A 276 15.96 32.50 7.75
N LEU A 277 15.89 32.21 9.05
CA LEU A 277 15.64 33.27 10.06
C LEU A 277 16.90 34.12 10.26
N ILE A 278 16.98 35.26 9.58
CA ILE A 278 18.00 36.28 9.85
C ILE A 278 17.59 37.08 11.08
N TYR A 279 18.16 36.74 12.24
CA TYR A 279 18.02 37.55 13.45
C TYR A 279 18.94 38.78 13.39
N LEU A 280 18.38 39.95 13.07
CA LEU A 280 19.09 41.22 13.24
C LEU A 280 19.07 41.65 14.72
N PRO A 281 20.23 41.84 15.37
CA PRO A 281 20.26 42.37 16.74
C PRO A 281 19.79 43.82 16.75
N LEU A 282 18.71 44.08 17.50
CA LEU A 282 18.22 45.43 17.77
C LEU A 282 19.10 46.09 18.84
N VAL A 283 19.92 47.07 18.45
CA VAL A 283 20.67 47.90 19.40
C VAL A 283 19.81 49.10 19.80
N MET A 284 19.27 49.09 21.02
CA MET A 284 18.60 50.25 21.60
C MET A 284 19.60 51.13 22.35
N ARG A 285 19.56 52.44 22.09
CA ARG A 285 20.35 53.45 22.80
C ARG A 285 19.55 53.87 24.04
N ASN A 286 20.14 53.68 25.24
CA ASN A 286 19.63 54.25 26.49
C ASN A 286 20.00 55.73 26.60
#